data_AF-A0A0S9CIR7-F1
#
_entry.id   AF-A0A0S9CIR7-F1
#
_cell.length_a   1.000
_cell.length_b   1.000
_cell.length_c   1.000
_cell.angle_alpha   90.00
_cell.angle_beta   90.00
_cell.angle_gamma   90.00
#
_symmetry.space_group_name_H-M   'P 1'
#
loop_
_entity.id
_entity.type
_entity.pdbx_description
1 polymer ?
#
loop_
_entity_poly.entity_id
_entity_poly.type
_entity_poly.pdbx_seq_one_letter_code
_entity_poly.pdbx_strand_id
1 'polypeptide(L)' 'MPHQIHASETTQVIMVVPAVRLLSVTRAGIGPVALEDEDHFRLHREFTIDPLGTMQAMRTE' A
#
# COMPACT_ATOMS: atom_id res chain seq x y z
N MET A 1 23.23 2.86 -20.95
CA MET A 1 22.56 1.73 -20.29
C MET A 1 21.30 2.30 -19.63
N PRO A 2 20.07 2.10 -20.15
CA PRO A 2 18.92 2.85 -19.62
C PRO A 2 18.33 2.12 -18.41
N HIS A 3 18.19 2.81 -17.29
CA HIS A 3 17.34 2.37 -16.18
C HIS A 3 16.02 3.14 -16.34
N GLN A 4 15.16 2.68 -17.25
CA GLN A 4 13.85 3.29 -17.39
C GLN A 4 12.92 2.62 -16.37
N ILE A 5 12.72 3.28 -15.23
CA ILE A 5 11.72 2.88 -14.25
C ILE A 5 10.36 3.40 -14.75
N HIS A 6 9.53 2.51 -15.28
CA HIS A 6 8.12 2.80 -15.48
C HIS A 6 7.38 2.48 -14.19
N ALA A 7 7.30 3.46 -13.28
CA ALA A 7 6.35 3.40 -12.18
C ALA A 7 4.98 3.78 -12.73
N SER A 8 4.12 2.78 -12.94
CA SER A 8 2.68 3.02 -13.11
C SER A 8 2.07 3.09 -11.71
N GLU A 9 2.19 4.24 -11.05
CA GLU A 9 1.43 4.51 -9.83
C GLU A 9 -0.03 4.69 -10.22
N THR A 10 -0.84 3.64 -10.11
CA THR A 10 -2.29 3.83 -10.02
C THR A 10 -2.54 4.64 -8.74
N THR A 11 -2.94 5.90 -8.89
CA THR A 11 -3.26 6.77 -7.75
C THR A 11 -4.34 6.12 -6.89
N GLN A 12 -3.95 5.64 -5.71
CA GLN A 12 -4.89 5.21 -4.67
C GLN A 12 -5.25 6.44 -3.85
N VAL A 13 -6.46 6.96 -4.04
CA VAL A 13 -6.97 8.07 -3.23
C VAL A 13 -7.60 7.48 -1.97
N ILE A 14 -6.91 7.61 -0.84
CA ILE A 14 -7.50 7.33 0.47
C ILE A 14 -8.22 8.61 0.94
N MET A 15 -9.54 8.61 0.90
CA MET A 15 -10.34 9.70 1.46
C MET A 15 -10.50 9.51 2.97
N VAL A 16 -9.85 10.36 3.75
CA VAL A 16 -10.02 10.36 5.22
C VAL A 16 -11.24 11.20 5.57
N VAL A 17 -12.33 10.52 5.92
CA VAL A 17 -13.53 11.16 6.47
C VAL A 17 -13.52 10.98 7.99
N PRO A 18 -13.60 12.06 8.78
CA PRO A 18 -13.67 11.96 10.24
C PRO A 18 -14.80 11.02 10.69
N ALA A 19 -14.53 10.20 11.70
CA ALA A 19 -15.47 9.24 12.30
C ALA A 19 -15.95 8.08 11.39
N VAL A 20 -15.33 7.83 10.24
CA VAL A 20 -15.63 6.65 9.40
C VAL A 20 -14.67 5.49 9.72
N ARG A 21 -15.16 4.26 9.57
CA ARG A 21 -14.39 3.02 9.72
C ARG A 21 -14.01 2.47 8.34
N LEU A 22 -12.78 1.98 8.21
CA LEU A 22 -12.37 1.20 7.05
C LEU A 22 -12.96 -0.21 7.17
N LEU A 23 -13.49 -0.74 6.06
CA LEU A 23 -14.04 -2.08 5.97
C LEU A 23 -13.31 -2.87 4.89
N SER A 24 -12.89 -4.09 5.23
CA SER A 24 -12.32 -5.03 4.26
C SER A 24 -13.41 -5.96 3.74
N VAL A 25 -13.37 -6.23 2.44
CA VAL A 25 -14.25 -7.20 1.77
C VAL A 25 -13.43 -8.45 1.49
N THR A 26 -13.83 -9.56 2.10
CA THR A 26 -13.18 -10.86 1.94
C THR A 26 -14.17 -11.87 1.38
N ARG A 27 -13.66 -13.05 0.98
CA ARG A 27 -14.52 -14.19 0.64
C ARG A 27 -15.47 -14.59 1.78
N ALA A 28 -15.09 -14.35 3.03
CA ALA A 28 -15.87 -14.71 4.21
C ALA A 28 -16.88 -13.63 4.64
N GLY A 29 -16.91 -12.47 3.98
CA GLY A 29 -17.81 -11.36 4.31
C GLY A 29 -17.09 -10.02 4.43
N ILE A 30 -17.77 -9.06 5.04
CA ILE A 30 -17.30 -7.68 5.21
C ILE A 30 -17.12 -7.40 6.71
N GLY A 31 -15.99 -6.79 7.08
CA GLY A 31 -15.70 -6.47 8.48
C GLY A 31 -14.78 -5.26 8.63
N PRO A 32 -14.69 -4.68 9.84
CA PRO A 32 -13.77 -3.59 10.12
C PRO A 32 -12.32 -4.05 9.99
N VAL A 33 -11.48 -3.15 9.48
CA VAL A 33 -10.04 -3.35 9.35
C VAL A 33 -9.32 -2.06 9.74
N ALA A 34 -8.13 -2.16 10.33
CA ALA A 34 -7.30 -0.99 10.59
C ALA A 34 -6.54 -0.60 9.32
N LEU A 35 -6.20 0.67 9.16
CA LEU A 35 -5.50 1.12 7.95
C LEU A 35 -4.09 0.51 7.86
N GLU A 36 -3.43 0.38 9.01
CA GLU A 36 -2.12 -0.24 9.18
C GLU A 36 -2.06 -1.73 8.81
N ASP A 37 -3.20 -2.41 8.80
CA ASP A 37 -3.30 -3.82 8.47
C ASP A 37 -3.41 -4.06 6.95
N GLU A 38 -3.69 -3.01 6.16
CA GLU A 38 -3.81 -3.13 4.71
C GLU A 38 -2.42 -3.21 4.03
N ASP A 39 -2.22 -4.26 3.24
CA ASP A 39 -0.92 -4.54 2.58
C ASP A 39 -0.41 -3.37 1.75
N HIS A 40 -1.31 -2.69 1.02
CA HIS A 40 -0.96 -1.52 0.22
C HIS A 40 -0.52 -0.34 1.10
N PHE A 41 -1.18 -0.10 2.24
CA PHE A 41 -0.77 0.97 3.15
C PHE A 41 0.62 0.70 3.72
N ARG A 42 0.90 -0.56 4.09
CA ARG A 42 2.22 -0.98 4.58
C ARG A 42 3.31 -0.75 3.53
N LEU A 43 3.08 -1.19 2.29
CA LEU A 43 4.01 -0.99 1.17
C LEU A 43 4.24 0.50 0.89
N HIS A 44 3.18 1.32 0.85
CA HIS A 44 3.32 2.76 0.66
C HIS A 44 4.10 3.42 1.80
N ARG A 45 3.83 3.02 3.05
CA ARG A 45 4.56 3.53 4.23
C ARG A 45 6.04 3.18 4.16
N GLU A 46 6.37 1.92 3.89
CA GLU A 46 7.75 1.45 3.80
C GLU A 46 8.50 2.16 2.66
N PHE A 47 7.89 2.24 1.47
CA PHE A 47 8.48 2.93 0.33
C PHE A 47 8.68 4.43 0.56
N THR A 48 7.76 5.08 1.29
CA THR A 48 7.89 6.50 1.64
C THR A 48 9.05 6.76 2.61
N ILE A 49 9.31 5.81 3.52
CA ILE A 49 10.38 5.93 4.53
C ILE A 49 11.75 5.56 3.94
N ASP A 50 11.83 4.45 3.20
CA ASP A 50 13.05 3.97 2.55
C ASP A 50 12.73 3.34 1.19
N PRO A 51 12.69 4.14 0.11
CA PRO A 51 12.34 3.63 -1.22
C PRO A 51 13.39 2.66 -1.77
N LEU A 52 14.68 2.85 -1.45
CA LEU A 52 15.74 2.00 -1.97
C LEU A 52 15.78 0.64 -1.27
N GLY A 53 15.70 0.63 0.07
CA GLY A 53 15.63 -0.61 0.84
C GLY A 53 14.38 -1.42 0.50
N THR A 54 13.23 -0.76 0.37
CA THR A 54 11.96 -1.42 -0.04
C THR A 54 12.11 -2.10 -1.40
N MET A 55 12.64 -1.40 -2.41
CA MET A 55 12.86 -2.00 -3.74
C MET A 55 13.87 -3.16 -3.74
N GLN A 56 14.88 -3.14 -2.85
CA GLN A 56 15.84 -4.25 -2.74
C GLN A 56 15.20 -5.48 -2.11
N ALA A 57 14.38 -5.31 -1.07
CA ALA A 57 13.65 -6.40 -0.44
C ALA A 57 12.70 -7.10 -1.43
N MET A 58 11.93 -6.33 -2.20
CA MET A 58 10.99 -6.87 -3.21
C MET A 58 11.66 -7.62 -4.36
N ARG A 59 12.96 -7.39 -4.63
CA ARG A 59 13.71 -8.10 -5.70
C ARG A 59 14.32 -9.42 -5.25
N THR A 60 14.26 -9.73 -3.96
CA THR A 60 14.91 -10.92 -3.36
C THR A 60 13.92 -12.07 -3.13
N GLU A 61 12.62 -11.85 -3.38
CA GLU A 61 11.53 -12.85 -3.39
C GLU A 61 11.28 -13.39 -4.79
#